data_AF-A0A943RB60-F1
#
_entry.id   AF-A0A943RB60-F1
#
_cell.length_a   1.000
_cell.length_b   1.000
_cell.length_c   1.000
_cell.angle_alpha   90.00
_cell.angle_beta   90.00
_cell.angle_gamma   90.00
#
_symmetry.space_group_name_H-M   'P 1'
#
loop_
_entity.id
_entity.type
_entity.pdbx_description
1 polymer ?
#
loop_
_entity_poly.entity_id
_entity_poly.type
_entity_poly.pdbx_seq_one_letter_code
_entity_poly.pdbx_strand_id
1 'polypeptide(L)'
;HGVEYKAALEAWQVEGHPEPFIELFFDCLKDELEKRIDFLSQDASGNTDLTQVKNGAEVLGVLYYQPSIAASSLGKILGLSERQVQRILKALSSEGRIERVGSARKGVWVIAK
;
A
#
# COMPACT_ATOMS: atom_id res chain seq x y z
N HIS A 1 -1.82 2.63 26.10
CA HIS A 1 -2.36 3.69 25.23
C HIS A 1 -3.50 4.49 25.86
N GLY A 2 -4.67 3.94 26.22
CA GLY A 2 -5.83 4.77 26.66
C GLY A 2 -5.60 5.67 27.90
N VAL A 3 -4.84 5.19 28.89
CA VAL A 3 -4.50 5.97 30.10
C VAL A 3 -3.42 7.01 29.79
N GLU A 4 -2.41 6.65 28.99
CA GLU A 4 -1.33 7.56 28.56
C GLU A 4 -1.84 8.67 27.65
N TYR A 5 -2.82 8.35 26.78
CA TYR A 5 -3.45 9.30 25.87
C TYR A 5 -4.20 10.39 26.63
N LYS A 6 -4.93 9.98 27.67
CA LYS A 6 -5.63 10.92 28.57
C LYS A 6 -4.63 11.80 29.33
N ALA A 7 -3.56 11.22 29.86
CA ALA A 7 -2.52 11.96 30.58
C ALA A 7 -1.80 12.97 29.65
N ALA A 8 -1.50 12.59 28.40
CA ALA A 8 -0.86 13.47 27.42
C ALA A 8 -1.78 14.63 26.98
N LEU A 9 -3.09 14.40 26.86
CA LEU A 9 -4.07 15.45 26.61
C LEU A 9 -4.19 16.44 27.77
N GLU A 10 -4.23 15.94 29.00
CA GLU A 10 -4.28 16.78 30.19
C GLU A 10 -3.00 17.62 30.34
N ALA A 11 -1.83 17.03 30.09
CA ALA A 11 -0.56 17.75 30.06
C ALA A 11 -0.53 18.83 28.97
N TRP A 12 -1.04 18.55 27.77
CA TRP A 12 -1.14 19.55 26.70
C TRP A 12 -2.05 20.72 27.09
N GLN A 13 -3.17 20.46 27.74
CA GLN A 13 -4.11 21.50 28.18
C GLN A 13 -3.53 22.41 29.27
N VAL A 14 -2.61 21.89 30.09
CA VAL A 14 -2.00 22.62 31.21
C VAL A 14 -0.71 23.33 30.80
N GLU A 15 0.15 22.64 30.04
CA GLU A 15 1.52 23.09 29.72
C GLU A 15 1.61 23.74 28.33
N GLY A 16 0.61 23.52 27.46
CA GLY A 16 0.57 24.08 26.10
C GLY A 16 1.50 23.40 25.10
N HIS A 17 2.19 22.33 25.49
CA HIS A 17 3.14 21.57 24.68
C HIS A 17 2.48 20.32 24.08
N PRO A 18 2.10 20.31 22.78
CA PRO A 18 1.44 19.17 22.16
C PRO A 18 2.40 18.04 21.78
N GLU A 19 3.72 18.24 21.86
CA GLU A 19 4.72 17.30 21.35
C GLU A 19 4.58 15.89 21.96
N PRO A 20 4.42 15.71 23.29
CA PRO A 20 4.26 14.38 23.88
C PRO A 20 2.96 13.68 23.43
N PHE A 21 1.91 14.46 23.19
CA PHE A 21 0.64 13.94 22.67
C PHE A 21 0.76 13.50 21.21
N ILE A 22 1.44 14.29 20.38
CA ILE A 22 1.64 14.00 18.95
C ILE A 22 2.47 12.72 18.78
N GLU A 23 3.57 12.56 19.53
CA GLU A 23 4.40 11.36 19.51
C GLU A 23 3.59 10.11 19.91
N LEU A 24 2.86 10.19 21.02
CA LEU A 24 2.01 9.09 21.48
C LEU A 24 0.90 8.75 20.46
N PHE A 25 0.33 9.76 19.81
CA PHE A 25 -0.67 9.55 18.76
C PHE A 25 -0.08 8.84 17.55
N PHE A 26 1.12 9.21 17.12
CA PHE A 26 1.82 8.51 16.03
C PHE A 26 2.17 7.08 16.40
N ASP A 27 2.63 6.81 17.62
CA ASP A 27 2.88 5.45 18.11
C ASP A 27 1.60 4.62 18.12
N CYS A 28 0.49 5.18 18.61
CA CYS A 28 -0.81 4.51 18.59
C CYS A 28 -1.29 4.19 17.17
N LEU A 29 -1.14 5.14 16.24
CA LEU A 29 -1.50 4.94 14.84
C LEU A 29 -0.63 3.86 14.19
N LYS A 30 0.69 3.91 14.43
CA LYS A 30 1.64 2.93 13.89
C LYS A 30 1.31 1.53 14.38
N ASP A 31 1.14 1.34 15.69
CA ASP A 31 0.77 0.06 16.29
C ASP A 31 -0.53 -0.52 15.71
N GLU A 32 -1.55 0.32 15.51
CA GLU A 32 -2.83 -0.11 14.95
C GLU A 32 -2.70 -0.52 13.49
N LEU A 33 -1.94 0.23 12.69
CA LEU A 33 -1.69 -0.12 11.29
C LEU A 33 -0.89 -1.42 11.16
N GLU A 34 0.13 -1.61 11.99
CA GLU A 34 0.92 -2.85 12.03
C GLU A 34 0.04 -4.06 12.37
N LYS A 35 -0.81 -3.96 13.41
CA LYS A 35 -1.76 -5.02 13.78
C LYS A 35 -2.73 -5.37 12.65
N ARG A 36 -3.23 -4.37 11.92
CA ARG A 36 -4.13 -4.60 10.78
C ARG A 36 -3.40 -5.28 9.62
N ILE A 37 -2.16 -4.89 9.35
CA ILE A 37 -1.33 -5.55 8.33
C ILE A 37 -1.08 -7.01 8.72
N ASP A 38 -0.75 -7.28 9.98
CA ASP A 38 -0.53 -8.64 10.47
C ASP A 38 -1.80 -9.48 10.42
N PHE A 39 -2.95 -8.90 10.76
CA PHE A 39 -4.26 -9.55 10.63
C PHE A 39 -4.56 -9.93 9.18
N LEU A 40 -4.41 -8.98 8.24
CA LEU A 40 -4.60 -9.24 6.81
C LEU A 40 -3.59 -10.24 6.24
N SER A 41 -2.40 -10.33 6.84
CA SER A 41 -1.36 -11.29 6.44
C SER A 41 -1.65 -12.72 6.93
N GLN A 42 -2.45 -12.90 7.99
CA GLN A 42 -2.81 -14.23 8.52
C GLN A 42 -3.79 -14.99 7.61
N ASP A 43 -4.71 -14.29 6.94
CA ASP A 43 -5.62 -14.89 5.95
C ASP A 43 -4.89 -15.31 4.66
N ALA A 44 -3.63 -14.89 4.48
CA ALA A 44 -2.77 -15.27 3.35
C ALA A 44 -1.93 -16.53 3.60
N SER A 45 -2.32 -17.42 4.53
CA SER A 45 -1.71 -18.74 4.80
C SER A 45 -1.73 -19.72 3.60
N GLY A 46 -2.13 -19.27 2.41
CA GLY A 46 -1.80 -19.90 1.14
C GLY A 46 -0.49 -19.38 0.54
N ASN A 47 0.64 -19.40 1.26
CA ASN A 47 2.00 -19.23 0.72
C ASN A 47 2.19 -18.10 -0.34
N THR A 48 1.42 -17.01 -0.22
CA THR A 48 1.54 -15.85 -1.09
C THR A 48 2.61 -14.97 -0.49
N ASP A 49 3.82 -15.11 -1.02
CA ASP A 49 4.97 -14.25 -0.78
C ASP A 49 4.51 -12.79 -0.55
N LEU A 50 4.55 -12.33 0.70
CA LEU A 50 4.02 -11.02 1.13
C LEU A 50 4.63 -9.87 0.31
N THR A 51 5.81 -10.09 -0.28
CA THR A 51 6.42 -9.16 -1.22
C THR A 51 5.64 -9.05 -2.53
N GLN A 52 5.05 -10.13 -3.05
CA GLN A 52 4.16 -10.07 -4.23
C GLN A 52 2.87 -9.30 -3.92
N VAL A 53 2.31 -9.48 -2.72
CA VAL A 53 1.07 -8.78 -2.32
C VAL A 53 1.33 -7.27 -2.21
N LYS A 54 2.42 -6.87 -1.54
CA LYS A 54 2.85 -5.47 -1.45
C LYS A 54 3.12 -4.87 -2.82
N ASN A 55 3.95 -5.52 -3.63
CA ASN A 55 4.29 -5.05 -4.97
C ASN A 55 3.05 -4.97 -5.89
N GLY A 56 2.09 -5.88 -5.74
CA GLY A 56 0.83 -5.85 -6.47
C GLY A 56 -0.05 -4.64 -6.12
N ALA A 57 -0.15 -4.31 -4.83
CA ALA A 57 -0.88 -3.13 -4.38
C ALA A 57 -0.23 -1.83 -4.87
N GLU A 58 1.11 -1.74 -4.82
CA GLU A 58 1.85 -0.59 -5.34
C GLU A 58 1.70 -0.43 -6.85
N VAL A 59 1.74 -1.53 -7.61
CA VAL A 59 1.45 -1.52 -9.05
C VAL A 59 0.05 -0.99 -9.34
N LEU A 60 -0.98 -1.44 -8.60
CA LEU A 60 -2.34 -0.93 -8.76
C LEU A 60 -2.43 0.58 -8.48
N GLY A 61 -1.76 1.04 -7.43
CA GLY A 61 -1.66 2.47 -7.11
C GLY A 61 -1.11 3.28 -8.28
N VAL A 62 0.02 2.86 -8.85
CA VAL A 62 0.61 3.58 -9.99
C VAL A 62 -0.27 3.50 -11.24
N LEU A 63 -0.88 2.34 -11.54
CA LEU A 63 -1.78 2.20 -12.68
C LEU A 63 -3.03 3.08 -12.58
N TYR A 64 -3.53 3.31 -11.37
CA TYR A 64 -4.65 4.23 -11.13
C TYR A 64 -4.31 5.66 -11.56
N TYR A 65 -3.09 6.14 -11.25
CA TYR A 65 -2.65 7.50 -11.62
C TYR A 65 -2.08 7.62 -13.03
N GLN A 66 -1.42 6.56 -13.53
CA GLN A 66 -0.78 6.54 -14.86
C GLN A 66 -1.14 5.25 -15.63
N PRO A 67 -2.37 5.15 -16.17
CA PRO A 67 -2.86 3.95 -16.86
C PRO A 67 -2.04 3.49 -18.08
N SER A 68 -1.35 4.43 -18.74
CA SER A 68 -0.56 4.18 -19.96
C SER A 68 0.92 3.88 -19.69
N ILE A 69 1.33 3.72 -18.42
CA ILE A 69 2.74 3.57 -18.07
C ILE A 69 3.35 2.29 -18.66
N ALA A 70 4.58 2.40 -19.15
CA ALA A 70 5.35 1.24 -19.61
C ALA A 70 5.90 0.44 -18.42
N ALA A 71 5.99 -0.89 -18.56
CA ALA A 71 6.48 -1.79 -17.50
C ALA A 71 7.90 -1.41 -17.02
N SER A 72 8.77 -0.95 -17.92
CA SER A 72 10.12 -0.50 -17.59
C SER A 72 10.13 0.77 -16.73
N SER A 73 9.26 1.74 -17.01
CA SER A 73 9.09 2.96 -16.20
C SER A 73 8.46 2.63 -14.85
N LEU A 74 7.46 1.76 -14.83
CA LEU A 74 6.83 1.27 -13.61
C LEU A 74 7.84 0.57 -12.69
N GLY A 75 8.75 -0.23 -13.25
CA GLY A 75 9.83 -0.86 -12.51
C GLY A 75 10.79 0.15 -11.87
N LYS A 76 11.12 1.24 -12.57
CA LYS A 76 11.96 2.32 -12.01
C LYS A 76 11.30 3.02 -10.83
N ILE A 77 9.98 3.25 -10.88
CA ILE A 77 9.23 3.90 -9.79
C ILE A 77 9.21 3.00 -8.55
N LEU A 78 9.03 1.69 -8.75
CA LEU A 78 8.83 0.72 -7.67
C LEU A 78 10.10 0.00 -7.22
N GLY A 79 11.27 0.30 -7.81
CA GLY A 79 12.51 -0.43 -7.53
C GLY A 79 12.48 -1.89 -7.97
N LEU A 80 11.66 -2.24 -8.96
CA LEU A 80 11.46 -3.60 -9.47
C LEU A 80 12.09 -3.77 -10.86
N SER A 81 12.56 -4.98 -11.16
CA SER A 81 12.96 -5.30 -12.53
C SER A 81 11.74 -5.33 -13.46
N GLU A 82 11.94 -5.01 -14.74
CA GLU A 82 10.86 -5.05 -15.74
C GLU A 82 10.18 -6.43 -15.80
N ARG A 83 10.95 -7.52 -15.64
CA ARG A 83 10.42 -8.89 -15.60
C ARG A 83 9.50 -9.12 -14.39
N GLN A 84 9.85 -8.60 -13.22
CA GLN A 84 8.99 -8.68 -12.04
C GLN A 84 7.68 -7.92 -12.26
N VAL A 85 7.76 -6.72 -12.82
CA VAL A 85 6.57 -5.91 -13.15
C VAL A 85 5.67 -6.64 -14.14
N GLN A 86 6.21 -7.20 -15.22
CA GLN A 86 5.43 -7.97 -16.20
C GLN A 86 4.73 -9.17 -15.56
N ARG A 87 5.41 -9.87 -14.65
CA ARG A 87 4.83 -10.99 -13.90
C ARG A 87 3.66 -10.52 -13.02
N ILE A 88 3.83 -9.43 -12.30
CA ILE A 88 2.78 -8.84 -11.44
C ILE A 88 1.58 -8.39 -12.28
N LEU A 89 1.80 -7.67 -13.39
CA LEU A 89 0.73 -7.25 -14.30
C LEU A 89 -0.05 -8.46 -14.84
N LYS A 90 0.65 -9.54 -15.19
CA LYS A 90 0.00 -10.78 -15.65
C LYS A 90 -0.84 -11.41 -14.55
N ALA A 91 -0.33 -11.49 -13.32
CA ALA A 91 -1.06 -12.02 -12.17
C ALA A 91 -2.33 -11.20 -11.88
N LEU A 92 -2.19 -9.88 -11.75
CA LEU A 92 -3.32 -8.96 -11.52
C LEU A 92 -4.36 -9.04 -12.64
N SER A 93 -3.94 -9.20 -13.89
CA SER A 93 -4.86 -9.37 -15.01
C SER A 93 -5.56 -10.73 -14.99
N SER A 94 -4.86 -11.81 -14.66
CA SER A 94 -5.47 -13.14 -14.51
C SER A 94 -6.42 -13.26 -13.31
N GLU A 95 -6.15 -12.51 -12.25
CA GLU A 95 -7.03 -12.36 -11.09
C GLU A 95 -8.24 -11.46 -11.36
N GLY A 96 -8.31 -10.85 -12.56
CA GLY A 96 -9.39 -9.94 -12.93
C GLY A 96 -9.37 -8.61 -12.19
N ARG A 97 -8.22 -8.19 -11.63
CA ARG A 97 -8.06 -6.90 -10.93
C ARG A 97 -7.76 -5.75 -11.89
N ILE A 98 -7.16 -6.05 -13.04
CA ILE A 98 -6.89 -5.07 -14.10
C ILE A 98 -7.20 -5.64 -15.49
N GLU A 99 -7.55 -4.76 -16.41
CA GLU A 99 -7.79 -5.08 -17.81
C GLU A 99 -7.02 -4.13 -18.72
N ARG A 100 -6.49 -4.64 -19.85
CA ARG A 100 -5.87 -3.79 -20.87
C ARG A 100 -6.90 -3.39 -21.92
N VAL A 101 -7.19 -2.09 -22.01
CA VAL A 101 -8.13 -1.53 -23.00
C VAL A 101 -7.35 -0.80 -24.10
N GLY A 102 -7.64 -1.11 -25.36
CA GLY A 102 -7.04 -0.49 -26.53
C GLY A 102 -5.94 -1.33 -27.20
N SER A 103 -5.10 -0.71 -28.02
CA SER A 103 -4.08 -1.44 -28.79
C SER A 103 -2.93 -1.96 -27.92
N ALA A 104 -2.23 -3.02 -28.35
CA ALA A 104 -1.09 -3.57 -27.60
C ALA A 104 0.01 -2.51 -27.29
N ARG A 105 0.16 -1.50 -28.15
CA ARG A 105 1.21 -0.49 -28.05
C ARG A 105 0.77 0.81 -27.37
N LYS A 106 -0.51 1.18 -27.46
CA LYS A 106 -1.07 2.44 -26.93
C LYS A 106 -2.23 2.25 -25.95
N GLY A 107 -2.57 1.02 -25.62
CA GLY A 107 -3.64 0.72 -24.68
C GLY A 107 -3.28 1.10 -23.26
N VAL A 108 -4.30 1.22 -22.42
CA VAL A 108 -4.19 1.61 -21.01
C VAL A 108 -4.66 0.48 -20.12
N TRP A 109 -4.10 0.40 -18.91
CA TRP A 109 -4.59 -0.50 -17.87
C TRP A 109 -5.72 0.17 -17.11
N VAL A 110 -6.85 -0.53 -16.99
CA VAL A 110 -8.02 -0.10 -16.24
C VAL A 110 -8.17 -1.01 -15.02
N ILE A 111 -8.46 -0.42 -13.86
CA ILE A 111 -8.78 -1.19 -12.65
C ILE A 111 -10.18 -1.78 -12.82
N ALA A 112 -10.31 -3.10 -12.70
CA ALA A 112 -11.58 -3.78 -12.78
C ALA A 112 -12.44 -3.48 -11.53
N LYS A 113 -13.76 -3.40 -11.71
CA LYS A 113 -14.73 -3.16 -10.64
C LYS A 113 -15.13 -4.44 -9.92
#